data_AF-A0A4Y7PHU8-F1
#
_entry.id   AF-A0A4Y7PHU8-F1
#
_cell.length_a   1.000
_cell.length_b   1.000
_cell.length_c   1.000
_cell.angle_alpha   90.00
_cell.angle_beta   90.00
_cell.angle_gamma   90.00
#
_symmetry.space_group_name_H-M   'P 1'
#
loop_
_entity.id
_entity.type
_entity.pdbx_description
1 polymer ?
#
loop_
_entity_poly.entity_id
_entity_poly.type
_entity_poly.pdbx_seq_one_letter_code
_entity_poly.pdbx_strand_id
1 'polypeptide(L)'
;MRNMHWDPSDTQSYKLREYLPLPGNFETVMNESYGMHNQGQNVKPVPKADLVAEHKSKSATYTPGGNENILWYSKHAVPCSAPLSSLRRVFIKDLKLGTDHRDAVAVLRTILSPRRFGDALQTVVEDEQGTFVYLRIYGPVVGAYVDHFLPEGSVVAVKAPWCQSNQIHGTAVIVHYLTDFVRLAQGGVLYPTKWNLSVPPLAPSASEWFKDEGNKAYKSGRCQTAVVRYTEALNFKPNESLEITILFQPSASQPCIWSF
;
A
#
# COMPACT_ATOMS: atom_id res chain seq x y z
N MET A 1 -32.33 10.32 26.72
CA MET A 1 -31.36 9.54 27.53
C MET A 1 -31.93 8.14 27.72
N ARG A 2 -31.38 7.13 27.03
CA ARG A 2 -31.64 5.72 27.33
C ARG A 2 -30.33 5.13 27.84
N ASN A 3 -30.37 4.70 29.09
CA ASN A 3 -29.27 4.02 29.76
C ASN A 3 -29.00 2.69 29.05
N MET A 4 -27.78 2.49 28.56
CA MET A 4 -27.26 1.16 28.27
C MET A 4 -26.82 0.54 29.59
N HIS A 5 -27.51 -0.52 29.98
CA HIS A 5 -27.14 -1.37 31.11
C HIS A 5 -26.01 -2.30 30.63
N TRP A 6 -24.84 -2.19 31.24
CA TRP A 6 -23.70 -3.06 30.97
C TRP A 6 -23.85 -4.34 31.80
N ASP A 7 -24.09 -5.46 31.14
CA ASP A 7 -24.12 -6.78 31.78
C ASP A 7 -22.69 -7.37 31.77
N PRO A 8 -22.04 -7.51 32.94
CA PRO A 8 -20.67 -8.02 33.03
C PRO A 8 -20.57 -9.55 32.84
N SER A 9 -21.67 -10.25 32.52
CA SER A 9 -21.71 -11.70 32.29
C SER A 9 -21.84 -12.11 30.82
N ASP A 10 -21.90 -11.15 29.88
CA ASP A 10 -21.96 -11.44 28.44
C ASP A 10 -20.61 -11.95 27.90
N THR A 11 -20.43 -13.26 27.99
CA THR A 11 -19.29 -14.00 27.43
C THR A 11 -19.49 -14.37 25.95
N GLN A 12 -20.58 -13.94 25.29
CA GLN A 12 -20.82 -14.27 23.89
C GLN A 12 -20.05 -13.38 22.90
N SER A 13 -19.54 -12.21 23.32
CA SER A 13 -18.82 -11.29 22.43
C SER A 13 -17.38 -11.69 22.09
N TYR A 14 -16.85 -12.78 22.69
CA TYR A 14 -15.46 -13.22 22.48
C TYR A 14 -15.32 -14.63 21.87
N LYS A 15 -16.42 -15.25 21.43
CA LYS A 15 -16.35 -16.56 20.74
C LYS A 15 -16.07 -16.41 19.24
N LEU A 16 -14.93 -15.81 18.90
CA LEU A 16 -14.35 -15.79 17.54
C LEU A 16 -13.46 -17.02 17.31
N ARG A 17 -13.87 -18.20 17.79
CA ARG A 17 -13.07 -19.44 17.73
C ARG A 17 -13.77 -20.71 17.26
N GLU A 18 -15.05 -20.68 16.91
CA GLU A 18 -15.79 -21.90 16.58
C GLU A 18 -16.31 -21.90 15.13
N TYR A 19 -15.40 -21.77 14.16
CA TYR A 19 -15.55 -22.34 12.81
C TYR A 19 -14.16 -22.62 12.24
N LEU A 20 -13.37 -23.42 12.96
CA LEU A 20 -12.17 -24.03 12.41
C LEU A 20 -12.57 -25.43 11.89
N PRO A 21 -12.42 -25.72 10.59
CA PRO A 21 -12.48 -27.08 10.08
C PRO A 21 -11.47 -27.96 10.85
N LEU A 22 -11.81 -29.23 11.04
CA LEU A 22 -10.97 -30.22 11.70
C LEU A 22 -9.52 -30.20 11.16
N PRO A 23 -8.51 -30.45 12.01
CA PRO A 23 -7.10 -30.17 11.73
C PRO A 23 -6.52 -30.85 10.48
N GLY A 24 -7.15 -31.90 9.94
CA GLY A 24 -6.72 -32.57 8.70
C GLY A 24 -7.13 -31.86 7.39
N ASN A 25 -8.14 -30.99 7.40
CA ASN A 25 -8.61 -30.29 6.19
C ASN A 25 -8.05 -28.87 6.05
N PHE A 26 -7.50 -28.29 7.12
CA PHE A 26 -7.00 -26.92 7.10
C PHE A 26 -5.72 -26.79 6.26
N GLU A 27 -4.75 -27.69 6.42
CA GLU A 27 -3.52 -27.67 5.61
C GLU A 27 -3.78 -27.93 4.13
N THR A 28 -4.72 -28.83 3.80
CA THR A 28 -5.07 -29.17 2.41
C THR A 28 -5.78 -28.01 1.72
N VAL A 29 -6.78 -27.39 2.37
CA VAL A 29 -7.47 -26.20 1.83
C VAL A 29 -6.52 -25.00 1.77
N MET A 30 -5.62 -24.85 2.74
CA MET A 30 -4.57 -23.83 2.73
C MET A 30 -3.59 -24.06 1.57
N ASN A 31 -3.18 -25.30 1.31
CA ASN A 31 -2.26 -25.59 0.21
C ASN A 31 -2.90 -25.43 -1.17
N GLU A 32 -4.14 -25.89 -1.33
CA GLU A 32 -4.89 -25.86 -2.59
C GLU A 32 -5.41 -24.45 -2.94
N SER A 33 -5.91 -23.68 -1.96
CA SER A 33 -6.53 -22.36 -2.19
C SER A 33 -5.53 -21.19 -2.19
N TYR A 34 -4.38 -21.34 -1.52
CA TYR A 34 -3.42 -20.24 -1.31
C TYR A 34 -2.11 -20.37 -2.07
N GLY A 35 -2.01 -21.39 -2.93
CA GLY A 35 -0.87 -21.58 -3.84
C GLY A 35 0.42 -21.95 -3.12
N MET A 36 0.35 -22.58 -1.95
CA MET A 36 1.54 -23.08 -1.25
C MET A 36 2.22 -24.24 -2.02
N HIS A 37 1.54 -24.90 -2.96
CA HIS A 37 2.17 -25.80 -3.93
C HIS A 37 3.26 -25.12 -4.78
N ASN A 38 3.17 -23.81 -4.94
CA ASN A 38 4.14 -23.02 -5.70
C ASN A 38 5.16 -22.32 -4.79
N GLN A 39 5.21 -22.65 -3.50
CA GLN A 39 6.18 -22.07 -2.59
C GLN A 39 7.61 -22.26 -3.12
N GLY A 40 8.42 -21.22 -3.02
CA GLY A 40 9.78 -21.21 -3.53
C GLY A 40 9.90 -21.00 -5.05
N GLN A 41 8.81 -21.08 -5.81
CA GLN A 41 8.81 -20.72 -7.23
C GLN A 41 8.95 -19.21 -7.40
N ASN A 42 9.61 -18.79 -8.48
CA ASN A 42 9.71 -17.38 -8.83
C ASN A 42 8.34 -16.83 -9.25
N VAL A 43 8.11 -15.56 -8.96
CA VAL A 43 6.94 -14.84 -9.46
C VAL A 43 6.92 -14.85 -10.99
N LYS A 44 5.82 -15.34 -11.56
CA LYS A 44 5.60 -15.32 -13.01
C LYS A 44 5.07 -13.93 -13.43
N PRO A 45 5.71 -13.25 -14.40
CA PRO A 45 5.21 -12.00 -14.92
C PRO A 45 3.85 -12.18 -15.58
N VAL A 46 2.95 -11.22 -15.38
CA VAL A 46 1.67 -11.14 -16.09
C VAL A 46 1.71 -9.93 -17.03
N PRO A 47 1.17 -10.01 -18.25
CA PRO A 47 1.09 -8.86 -19.14
C PRO A 47 0.34 -7.70 -18.48
N LYS A 48 0.86 -6.48 -18.68
CA LYS A 48 0.25 -5.24 -18.17
C LYS A 48 -1.22 -5.11 -18.58
N ALA A 49 -1.50 -5.40 -19.85
CA ALA A 49 -2.84 -5.26 -20.43
C ALA A 49 -3.87 -6.10 -19.67
N ASP A 50 -3.50 -7.34 -19.33
CA ASP A 50 -4.39 -8.29 -18.65
C ASP A 50 -4.72 -7.82 -17.23
N LEU A 51 -3.69 -7.45 -16.45
CA LEU A 51 -3.88 -6.93 -15.09
C LEU A 51 -4.70 -5.64 -15.08
N VAL A 52 -4.45 -4.73 -16.03
CA VAL A 52 -5.18 -3.47 -16.15
C VAL A 52 -6.65 -3.72 -16.53
N ALA A 53 -6.90 -4.61 -17.49
CA ALA A 53 -8.26 -4.94 -17.92
C ALA A 53 -9.05 -5.61 -16.79
N GLU A 54 -8.44 -6.58 -16.11
CA GLU A 54 -9.03 -7.28 -14.97
C GLU A 54 -9.33 -6.30 -13.83
N HIS A 55 -8.38 -5.45 -13.45
CA HIS A 55 -8.57 -4.46 -12.38
C HIS A 55 -9.71 -3.49 -12.69
N LYS A 56 -9.76 -2.97 -13.92
CA LYS A 56 -10.84 -2.06 -14.36
C LYS A 56 -12.20 -2.76 -14.36
N SER A 57 -12.26 -3.99 -14.87
CA SER A 57 -13.49 -4.80 -14.88
C SER A 57 -13.99 -5.04 -13.46
N LYS A 58 -13.13 -5.52 -12.55
CA LYS A 58 -13.48 -5.79 -11.14
C LYS A 58 -13.80 -4.52 -10.33
N SER A 59 -13.19 -3.39 -10.68
CA SER A 59 -13.51 -2.11 -10.05
C SER A 59 -14.90 -1.63 -10.45
N ALA A 60 -15.30 -1.84 -11.72
CA ALA A 60 -16.61 -1.42 -12.23
C ALA A 60 -17.78 -2.28 -11.70
N THR A 61 -17.51 -3.55 -11.37
CA THR A 61 -18.52 -4.49 -10.87
C THR A 61 -18.56 -4.60 -9.35
N TYR A 62 -17.78 -3.78 -8.63
CA TYR A 62 -17.72 -3.82 -7.18
C TYR A 62 -19.07 -3.50 -6.54
N THR A 63 -19.59 -4.44 -5.75
CA THR A 63 -20.75 -4.24 -4.89
C THR A 63 -20.31 -4.21 -3.42
N PRO A 64 -20.63 -3.14 -2.66
CA PRO A 64 -20.37 -3.11 -1.22
C PRO A 64 -21.04 -4.30 -0.52
N GLY A 65 -20.28 -5.11 0.20
CA GLY A 65 -20.77 -6.34 0.85
C GLY A 65 -20.82 -7.57 -0.07
N GLY A 66 -20.30 -7.49 -1.30
CA GLY A 66 -20.08 -8.66 -2.14
C GLY A 66 -19.00 -9.57 -1.54
N ASN A 67 -19.35 -10.85 -1.35
CA ASN A 67 -18.46 -11.87 -0.78
C ASN A 67 -17.38 -12.26 -1.80
N GLU A 68 -16.32 -11.45 -1.94
CA GLU A 68 -15.04 -12.03 -2.35
C GLU A 68 -14.59 -12.89 -1.15
N ASN A 69 -14.96 -14.18 -1.15
CA ASN A 69 -14.63 -15.17 -0.11
C ASN A 69 -13.10 -15.28 0.02
N ILE A 70 -12.50 -14.44 0.83
CA ILE A 70 -11.07 -14.40 1.07
C ILE A 70 -10.87 -14.85 2.51
N LEU A 71 -10.58 -16.13 2.68
CA LEU A 71 -10.11 -16.63 3.95
C LEU A 71 -8.72 -16.01 4.20
N TRP A 72 -8.48 -15.53 5.40
CA TRP A 72 -7.27 -14.80 5.76
C TRP A 72 -6.10 -15.75 6.02
N TYR A 73 -5.04 -15.68 5.22
CA TYR A 73 -3.75 -16.16 5.69
C TYR A 73 -3.18 -15.12 6.66
N SER A 74 -3.37 -15.34 7.96
CA SER A 74 -2.64 -14.59 8.97
C SER A 74 -1.21 -15.10 9.00
N LYS A 75 -0.32 -14.40 8.29
CA LYS A 75 1.11 -14.61 8.48
C LYS A 75 1.45 -14.18 9.91
N HIS A 76 1.75 -15.15 10.79
CA HIS A 76 2.21 -14.91 12.15
C HIS A 76 3.69 -14.45 12.18
N ALA A 77 4.02 -13.40 11.43
CA ALA A 77 5.36 -12.81 11.41
C ALA A 77 5.32 -11.42 12.04
N VAL A 78 6.38 -11.04 12.75
CA VAL A 78 6.48 -9.68 13.29
C VAL A 78 6.69 -8.65 12.17
N PRO A 79 6.25 -7.39 12.33
CA PRO A 79 6.56 -6.32 11.37
C PRO A 79 8.07 -6.18 11.12
N CYS A 80 8.46 -5.62 9.98
CA CYS A 80 9.85 -5.29 9.71
C CYS A 80 10.28 -4.04 10.49
N SER A 81 11.22 -4.21 11.41
CA SER A 81 11.81 -3.10 12.20
C SER A 81 13.07 -2.50 11.57
N ALA A 82 13.62 -3.10 10.51
CA ALA A 82 14.83 -2.61 9.87
C ALA A 82 14.58 -1.26 9.16
N PRO A 83 15.51 -0.29 9.25
CA PRO A 83 15.40 0.96 8.51
C PRO A 83 15.49 0.71 6.99
N LEU A 84 14.80 1.52 6.20
CA LEU A 84 14.79 1.39 4.73
C LEU A 84 16.20 1.38 4.12
N SER A 85 17.11 2.18 4.68
CA SER A 85 18.49 2.30 4.21
C SER A 85 19.35 1.06 4.42
N SER A 86 18.97 0.14 5.33
CA SER A 86 19.71 -1.11 5.56
C SER A 86 19.16 -2.29 4.75
N LEU A 87 18.04 -2.11 4.05
CA LEU A 87 17.39 -3.18 3.29
C LEU A 87 17.95 -3.26 1.87
N ARG A 88 18.18 -4.48 1.41
CA ARG A 88 18.62 -4.76 0.04
C ARG A 88 17.46 -4.60 -0.92
N ARG A 89 17.68 -3.83 -1.99
CA ARG A 89 16.68 -3.71 -3.06
C ARG A 89 16.47 -5.05 -3.77
N VAL A 90 15.21 -5.40 -4.03
CA VAL A 90 14.81 -6.62 -4.76
C VAL A 90 13.73 -6.29 -5.79
N PHE A 91 13.73 -7.01 -6.92
CA PHE A 91 12.73 -6.88 -7.98
C PHE A 91 11.70 -8.00 -7.89
N ILE A 92 10.52 -7.80 -8.49
CA ILE A 92 9.40 -8.73 -8.38
C ILE A 92 9.79 -10.12 -8.90
N LYS A 93 10.56 -10.19 -10.00
CA LYS A 93 11.02 -11.45 -10.62
C LYS A 93 11.94 -12.27 -9.72
N ASP A 94 12.64 -11.62 -8.80
CA ASP A 94 13.57 -12.27 -7.87
C ASP A 94 12.86 -12.77 -6.61
N LEU A 95 11.59 -12.38 -6.40
CA LEU A 95 10.81 -12.83 -5.26
C LEU A 95 10.33 -14.26 -5.48
N LYS A 96 10.45 -15.04 -4.40
CA LYS A 96 9.90 -16.40 -4.32
C LYS A 96 8.55 -16.39 -3.62
N LEU A 97 7.58 -17.10 -4.19
CA LEU A 97 6.25 -17.25 -3.61
C LEU A 97 6.33 -17.91 -2.23
N GLY A 98 5.53 -17.44 -1.29
CA GLY A 98 5.47 -18.00 0.07
C GLY A 98 6.79 -17.93 0.86
N THR A 99 7.73 -17.08 0.44
CA THR A 99 9.06 -16.98 1.07
C THR A 99 9.28 -15.60 1.67
N ASP A 100 9.94 -15.56 2.83
CA ASP A 100 10.21 -14.34 3.57
C ASP A 100 11.51 -13.69 3.13
N HIS A 101 11.45 -12.44 2.69
CA HIS A 101 12.60 -11.65 2.26
C HIS A 101 12.90 -10.54 3.27
N ARG A 102 13.15 -10.91 4.53
CA ARG A 102 13.25 -9.98 5.68
C ARG A 102 14.33 -8.91 5.55
N ASP A 103 15.39 -9.20 4.82
CA ASP A 103 16.52 -8.31 4.54
C ASP A 103 16.28 -7.41 3.31
N ALA A 104 15.11 -7.52 2.68
CA ALA A 104 14.85 -6.90 1.39
C ALA A 104 13.76 -5.81 1.43
N VAL A 105 13.81 -4.96 0.40
CA VAL A 105 12.79 -3.95 0.09
C VAL A 105 12.46 -3.98 -1.40
N ALA A 106 11.18 -4.08 -1.71
CA ALA A 106 10.67 -3.93 -3.07
C ALA A 106 10.18 -2.49 -3.28
N VAL A 107 10.61 -1.84 -4.35
CA VAL A 107 10.17 -0.48 -4.71
C VAL A 107 9.25 -0.57 -5.93
N LEU A 108 8.04 -0.06 -5.75
CA LEU A 108 6.91 -0.29 -6.65
C LEU A 108 6.24 1.04 -7.00
N ARG A 109 5.70 1.18 -8.20
CA ARG A 109 4.88 2.33 -8.64
C ARG A 109 3.47 1.88 -8.93
N THR A 110 2.46 2.60 -8.43
CA THR A 110 1.06 2.33 -8.76
C THR A 110 0.73 2.69 -10.20
N ILE A 111 -0.02 1.81 -10.86
CA ILE A 111 -0.49 1.97 -12.23
C ILE A 111 -1.94 2.43 -12.27
N LEU A 112 -2.74 2.08 -11.25
CA LEU A 112 -4.15 2.42 -11.15
C LEU A 112 -4.47 2.84 -9.71
N SER A 113 -5.57 3.55 -9.53
CA SER A 113 -6.13 3.77 -8.19
C SER A 113 -6.52 2.43 -7.55
N PRO A 114 -6.33 2.29 -6.23
CA PRO A 114 -6.70 1.07 -5.52
C PRO A 114 -8.22 0.87 -5.53
N ARG A 115 -8.63 -0.39 -5.47
CA ARG A 115 -10.01 -0.82 -5.23
C ARG A 115 -10.07 -1.60 -3.91
N ARG A 116 -11.28 -1.76 -3.39
CA ARG A 116 -11.53 -2.74 -2.33
C ARG A 116 -11.43 -4.17 -2.90
N PHE A 117 -10.80 -5.05 -2.13
CA PHE A 117 -10.67 -6.48 -2.42
C PHE A 117 -10.87 -7.25 -1.11
N GLY A 118 -12.10 -7.72 -0.87
CA GLY A 118 -12.55 -8.10 0.48
C GLY A 118 -12.19 -7.03 1.52
N ASP A 119 -11.38 -7.44 2.49
CA ASP A 119 -10.88 -6.59 3.58
C ASP A 119 -9.46 -6.01 3.31
N ALA A 120 -8.99 -6.09 2.06
CA ALA A 120 -7.75 -5.48 1.61
C ALA A 120 -8.03 -4.29 0.66
N LEU A 121 -7.02 -3.44 0.51
CA LEU A 121 -6.89 -2.61 -0.68
C LEU A 121 -6.03 -3.33 -1.72
N GLN A 122 -6.53 -3.41 -2.96
CA GLN A 122 -5.79 -3.97 -4.08
C GLN A 122 -5.55 -2.90 -5.15
N THR A 123 -4.31 -2.82 -5.66
CA THR A 123 -3.98 -2.05 -6.87
C THR A 123 -2.98 -2.80 -7.75
N VAL A 124 -2.85 -2.38 -9.01
CA VAL A 124 -1.80 -2.85 -9.92
C VAL A 124 -0.55 -1.98 -9.73
N VAL A 125 0.59 -2.63 -9.56
CA VAL A 125 1.89 -1.96 -9.42
C VAL A 125 2.91 -2.50 -10.40
N GLU A 126 3.95 -1.71 -10.66
CA GLU A 126 5.13 -2.14 -11.41
C GLU A 126 6.40 -1.91 -10.60
N ASP A 127 7.42 -2.75 -10.82
CA ASP A 127 8.78 -2.50 -10.35
C ASP A 127 9.63 -1.74 -11.39
N GLU A 128 10.90 -1.50 -11.05
CA GLU A 128 11.78 -0.80 -11.98
C GLU A 128 12.10 -1.58 -13.27
N GLN A 129 11.92 -2.90 -13.26
CA GLN A 129 12.17 -3.74 -14.44
C GLN A 129 10.93 -3.83 -15.34
N GLY A 130 9.83 -3.15 -14.99
CA GLY A 130 8.57 -3.21 -15.73
C GLY A 130 7.82 -4.52 -15.50
N THR A 131 8.06 -5.19 -14.37
CA THR A 131 7.29 -6.36 -13.96
C THR A 131 6.03 -5.88 -13.25
N PHE A 132 4.88 -6.38 -13.68
CA PHE A 132 3.58 -5.99 -13.12
C PHE A 132 3.04 -7.08 -12.20
N VAL A 133 2.43 -6.66 -11.09
CA VAL A 133 1.81 -7.55 -10.09
C VAL A 133 0.71 -6.78 -9.36
N TYR A 134 -0.19 -7.49 -8.67
CA TYR A 134 -1.05 -6.82 -7.69
C TYR A 134 -0.27 -6.48 -6.41
N LEU A 135 -0.61 -5.35 -5.79
CA LEU A 135 -0.27 -5.04 -4.41
C LEU A 135 -1.55 -5.15 -3.58
N ARG A 136 -1.52 -5.95 -2.51
CA ARG A 136 -2.60 -6.07 -1.54
C ARG A 136 -2.15 -5.55 -0.18
N ILE A 137 -2.91 -4.61 0.38
CA ILE A 137 -2.62 -4.00 1.67
C ILE A 137 -3.77 -4.36 2.61
N TYR A 138 -3.47 -5.16 3.61
CA TYR A 138 -4.41 -5.53 4.67
C TYR A 138 -4.23 -4.60 5.87
N GLY A 139 -5.34 -4.24 6.49
CA GLY A 139 -5.37 -3.37 7.66
C GLY A 139 -6.67 -2.57 7.71
N PRO A 140 -6.93 -1.83 8.81
CA PRO A 140 -8.10 -0.99 8.95
C PRO A 140 -7.94 0.25 8.07
N VAL A 141 -7.95 0.09 6.75
CA VAL A 141 -7.98 1.23 5.84
C VAL A 141 -9.40 1.75 5.83
N VAL A 142 -9.62 2.88 6.50
CA VAL A 142 -10.92 3.55 6.58
C VAL A 142 -11.42 3.80 5.16
N GLY A 143 -12.43 3.05 4.77
CA GLY A 143 -12.77 2.91 3.36
C GLY A 143 -13.50 4.11 2.75
N ALA A 144 -13.52 5.26 3.42
CA ALA A 144 -13.95 6.54 2.88
C ALA A 144 -12.85 7.25 2.06
N TYR A 145 -11.59 6.78 2.12
CA TYR A 145 -10.44 7.42 1.46
C TYR A 145 -9.66 6.48 0.53
N VAL A 146 -10.26 5.38 0.07
CA VAL A 146 -9.57 4.38 -0.76
C VAL A 146 -8.90 5.02 -1.98
N ASP A 147 -9.64 5.84 -2.71
CA ASP A 147 -9.15 6.51 -3.94
C ASP A 147 -8.02 7.53 -3.68
N HIS A 148 -7.87 7.98 -2.43
CA HIS A 148 -6.87 8.95 -2.02
C HIS A 148 -5.71 8.34 -1.24
N PHE A 149 -5.84 7.11 -0.76
CA PHE A 149 -4.82 6.43 0.02
C PHE A 149 -3.55 6.22 -0.80
N LEU A 150 -3.72 5.78 -2.06
CA LEU A 150 -2.60 5.51 -2.95
C LEU A 150 -2.90 5.90 -4.40
N PRO A 151 -2.83 7.20 -4.75
CA PRO A 151 -3.11 7.67 -6.10
C PRO A 151 -2.23 6.99 -7.16
N GLU A 152 -2.71 6.95 -8.40
CA GLU A 152 -1.92 6.51 -9.56
C GLU A 152 -0.58 7.24 -9.65
N GLY A 153 0.48 6.51 -10.01
CA GLY A 153 1.85 7.03 -10.10
C GLY A 153 2.58 7.17 -8.76
N SER A 154 1.95 6.85 -7.63
CA SER A 154 2.62 6.85 -6.33
C SER A 154 3.70 5.78 -6.27
N VAL A 155 4.88 6.15 -5.78
CA VAL A 155 6.00 5.23 -5.55
C VAL A 155 6.04 4.81 -4.09
N VAL A 156 6.19 3.52 -3.84
CA VAL A 156 6.15 2.91 -2.51
C VAL A 156 7.30 1.92 -2.33
N ALA A 157 7.75 1.79 -1.10
CA ALA A 157 8.63 0.73 -0.64
C ALA A 157 7.83 -0.25 0.22
N VAL A 158 7.97 -1.54 -0.08
CA VAL A 158 7.45 -2.64 0.74
C VAL A 158 8.64 -3.32 1.40
N LYS A 159 8.77 -3.16 2.72
CA LYS A 159 9.76 -3.85 3.53
C LYS A 159 9.38 -5.33 3.67
N ALA A 160 10.38 -6.19 3.71
CA ALA A 160 10.18 -7.63 3.84
C ALA A 160 9.11 -8.21 2.89
N PRO A 161 9.21 -7.93 1.57
CA PRO A 161 8.16 -8.25 0.61
C PRO A 161 7.85 -9.75 0.61
N TRP A 162 6.56 -10.07 0.61
CA TRP A 162 6.05 -11.43 0.56
C TRP A 162 5.06 -11.56 -0.58
N CYS A 163 5.25 -12.55 -1.43
CA CYS A 163 4.43 -12.78 -2.61
C CYS A 163 3.59 -14.03 -2.46
N GLN A 164 2.37 -13.94 -2.96
CA GLN A 164 1.43 -15.04 -3.05
C GLN A 164 0.85 -15.11 -4.44
N SER A 165 0.57 -16.32 -4.92
CA SER A 165 -0.15 -16.54 -6.16
C SER A 165 -1.27 -17.54 -5.91
N ASN A 166 -2.47 -17.25 -6.38
CA ASN A 166 -3.57 -18.21 -6.41
C ASN A 166 -4.25 -18.18 -7.78
N GLN A 167 -4.99 -19.23 -8.10
CA GLN A 167 -5.59 -19.40 -9.42
C GLN A 167 -6.74 -18.41 -9.70
N ILE A 168 -7.37 -17.87 -8.65
CA ILE A 168 -8.60 -17.07 -8.75
C ILE A 168 -8.31 -15.57 -8.81
N HIS A 169 -7.33 -15.12 -8.02
CA HIS A 169 -7.00 -13.71 -7.78
C HIS A 169 -5.59 -13.36 -8.28
N GLY A 170 -4.85 -14.32 -8.83
CA GLY A 170 -3.53 -14.11 -9.42
C GLY A 170 -2.44 -13.81 -8.39
N THR A 171 -1.30 -13.35 -8.90
CA THR A 171 -0.10 -13.06 -8.10
C THR A 171 -0.14 -11.66 -7.50
N ALA A 172 0.20 -11.56 -6.21
CA ALA A 172 0.25 -10.31 -5.48
C ALA A 172 1.43 -10.25 -4.49
N VAL A 173 1.99 -9.05 -4.34
CA VAL A 173 2.77 -8.67 -3.15
C VAL A 173 1.78 -8.33 -2.04
N ILE A 174 1.96 -8.90 -0.85
CA ILE A 174 1.07 -8.72 0.28
C ILE A 174 1.74 -7.90 1.37
N VAL A 175 1.02 -6.89 1.87
CA VAL A 175 1.39 -6.08 3.02
C VAL A 175 0.40 -6.41 4.15
N HIS A 176 0.89 -7.09 5.20
CA HIS A 176 0.09 -7.38 6.40
C HIS A 176 0.15 -6.27 7.45
N TYR A 177 1.28 -5.54 7.49
CA TYR A 177 1.52 -4.49 8.46
C TYR A 177 1.77 -3.17 7.74
N LEU A 178 0.96 -2.14 8.03
CA LEU A 178 1.12 -0.82 7.40
C LEU A 178 2.48 -0.18 7.70
N THR A 179 3.12 -0.54 8.81
CA THR A 179 4.50 -0.13 9.12
C THR A 179 5.53 -0.66 8.14
N ASP A 180 5.20 -1.70 7.37
CA ASP A 180 6.04 -2.29 6.33
C ASP A 180 5.86 -1.64 4.96
N PHE A 181 4.90 -0.71 4.86
CA PHE A 181 4.58 0.04 3.67
C PHE A 181 4.98 1.50 3.85
N VAL A 182 5.84 2.01 2.98
CA VAL A 182 6.33 3.38 3.05
C VAL A 182 6.13 4.05 1.69
N ARG A 183 5.45 5.19 1.67
CA ARG A 183 5.36 6.00 0.45
C ARG A 183 6.66 6.77 0.26
N LEU A 184 7.29 6.62 -0.90
CA LEU A 184 8.55 7.29 -1.20
C LEU A 184 8.29 8.65 -1.85
N ALA A 185 9.09 9.63 -1.44
CA ALA A 185 9.15 10.95 -2.06
C ALA A 185 10.30 10.99 -3.07
N GLN A 186 10.08 11.64 -4.21
CA GLN A 186 11.12 11.98 -5.16
C GLN A 186 12.31 12.67 -4.48
N GLY A 187 13.52 12.34 -4.95
CA GLY A 187 14.79 12.81 -4.36
C GLY A 187 15.32 11.97 -3.19
N GLY A 188 14.52 11.03 -2.66
CA GLY A 188 14.98 10.08 -1.65
C GLY A 188 15.93 9.01 -2.23
N VAL A 189 16.80 8.44 -1.38
CA VAL A 189 17.84 7.47 -1.78
C VAL A 189 17.29 6.24 -2.52
N LEU A 190 16.10 5.77 -2.16
CA LEU A 190 15.47 4.61 -2.80
C LEU A 190 14.58 4.98 -4.00
N TYR A 191 14.37 6.28 -4.25
CA TYR A 191 13.44 6.73 -5.29
C TYR A 191 14.05 6.54 -6.69
N PRO A 192 13.38 5.84 -7.60
CA PRO A 192 13.89 5.56 -8.94
C PRO A 192 13.98 6.80 -9.82
N THR A 193 15.16 7.10 -10.38
CA THR A 193 15.35 8.27 -11.26
C THR A 193 14.41 8.26 -12.46
N LYS A 194 14.09 7.08 -13.01
CA LYS A 194 13.18 6.92 -14.15
C LYS A 194 11.72 7.29 -13.86
N TRP A 195 11.35 7.42 -12.59
CA TRP A 195 10.02 7.83 -12.14
C TRP A 195 10.02 9.25 -11.57
N ASN A 196 11.13 9.99 -11.71
CA ASN A 196 11.16 11.39 -11.35
C ASN A 196 10.18 12.16 -12.22
N LEU A 197 9.36 12.98 -11.57
CA LEU A 197 8.59 14.01 -12.22
C LEU A 197 9.56 15.07 -12.76
N SER A 198 9.33 15.46 -14.00
CA SER A 198 10.01 16.59 -14.62
C SER A 198 9.52 17.87 -13.97
N VAL A 199 10.45 18.58 -13.32
CA VAL A 199 10.20 19.93 -12.84
C VAL A 199 10.15 20.86 -14.05
N PRO A 200 9.15 21.75 -14.18
CA PRO A 200 9.09 22.71 -15.28
C PRO A 200 10.36 23.56 -15.33
N PRO A 201 10.96 23.81 -16.51
CA PRO A 201 12.17 24.63 -16.63
C PRO A 201 12.00 26.07 -16.13
N LEU A 202 10.76 26.56 -16.11
CA LEU A 202 10.39 27.89 -15.62
C LEU A 202 10.27 27.96 -14.09
N ALA A 203 10.29 26.82 -13.39
CA ALA A 203 10.24 26.81 -11.94
C ALA A 203 11.57 27.35 -11.38
N PRO A 204 11.53 28.24 -10.35
CA PRO A 204 12.76 28.80 -9.79
C PRO A 204 13.69 27.73 -9.18
N SER A 205 13.10 26.68 -8.60
CA SER A 205 13.80 25.48 -8.16
C SER A 205 12.85 24.29 -8.06
N ALA A 206 13.40 23.07 -8.01
CA ALA A 206 12.64 21.86 -7.72
C ALA A 206 11.95 21.95 -6.36
N SER A 207 12.67 22.44 -5.33
CA SER A 207 12.15 22.57 -3.98
C SER A 207 10.93 23.50 -3.92
N GLU A 208 11.00 24.69 -4.54
CA GLU A 208 9.87 25.62 -4.60
C GLU A 208 8.68 25.06 -5.39
N TRP A 209 8.94 24.39 -6.50
CA TRP A 209 7.87 23.77 -7.30
C TRP A 209 7.10 22.71 -6.52
N PHE A 210 7.81 21.79 -5.87
CA PHE A 210 7.19 20.75 -5.04
C PHE A 210 6.42 21.34 -3.86
N LYS A 211 6.95 22.40 -3.22
CA LYS A 211 6.24 23.14 -2.17
C LYS A 211 4.91 23.71 -2.67
N ASP A 212 4.91 24.33 -3.84
CA ASP A 212 3.71 24.94 -4.42
C ASP A 212 2.67 23.88 -4.83
N GLU A 213 3.12 22.75 -5.37
CA GLU A 213 2.24 21.59 -5.63
C GLU A 213 1.65 21.01 -4.33
N GLY A 214 2.44 20.98 -3.25
CA GLY A 214 1.96 20.62 -1.92
C GLY A 214 0.87 21.57 -1.42
N ASN A 215 1.10 22.88 -1.57
CA ASN A 215 0.11 23.92 -1.22
C ASN A 215 -1.19 23.77 -1.99
N LYS A 216 -1.13 23.50 -3.31
CA LYS A 216 -2.31 23.22 -4.13
C LYS A 216 -3.05 21.98 -3.63
N ALA A 217 -2.33 20.89 -3.36
CA ALA A 217 -2.92 19.65 -2.86
C ALA A 217 -3.60 19.84 -1.50
N TYR A 218 -2.96 20.57 -0.58
CA TYR A 218 -3.49 20.90 0.75
C TYR A 218 -4.78 21.72 0.64
N LYS A 219 -4.78 22.77 -0.18
CA LYS A 219 -5.98 23.60 -0.45
C LYS A 219 -7.14 22.81 -1.07
N SER A 220 -6.84 21.75 -1.81
CA SER A 220 -7.86 20.83 -2.36
C SER A 220 -8.27 19.70 -1.40
N GLY A 221 -7.85 19.72 -0.13
CA GLY A 221 -8.15 18.65 0.84
C GLY A 221 -7.40 17.33 0.60
N ARG A 222 -6.45 17.29 -0.36
CA ARG A 222 -5.68 16.09 -0.70
C ARG A 222 -4.43 15.98 0.18
N CYS A 223 -4.64 15.83 1.48
CA CYS A 223 -3.59 15.93 2.47
C CYS A 223 -2.47 14.89 2.33
N GLN A 224 -2.79 13.65 1.95
CA GLN A 224 -1.77 12.63 1.67
C GLN A 224 -0.85 13.02 0.49
N THR A 225 -1.41 13.63 -0.56
CA THR A 225 -0.63 14.15 -1.68
C THR A 225 0.21 15.36 -1.25
N ALA A 226 -0.36 16.24 -0.43
CA ALA A 226 0.36 17.40 0.10
C ALA A 226 1.61 16.99 0.90
N VAL A 227 1.48 16.02 1.82
CA VAL A 227 2.60 15.51 2.62
C VAL A 227 3.74 15.00 1.75
N VAL A 228 3.42 14.22 0.71
CA VAL A 228 4.46 13.72 -0.22
C VAL A 228 5.13 14.85 -0.97
N ARG A 229 4.36 15.80 -1.51
CA ARG A 229 4.91 16.96 -2.23
C ARG A 229 5.80 17.83 -1.34
N TYR A 230 5.42 18.05 -0.08
CA TYR A 230 6.28 18.76 0.87
C TYR A 230 7.55 17.97 1.21
N THR A 231 7.45 16.64 1.34
CA THR A 231 8.63 15.78 1.56
C THR A 231 9.58 15.82 0.37
N GLU A 232 9.05 15.84 -0.86
CA GLU A 232 9.84 16.03 -2.08
C GLU A 232 10.57 17.37 -2.06
N ALA A 233 9.87 18.45 -1.70
CA ALA A 233 10.47 19.77 -1.58
C ALA A 233 11.67 19.79 -0.62
N LEU A 234 11.59 19.05 0.49
CA LEU A 234 12.67 18.92 1.48
C LEU A 234 13.84 18.07 1.00
N ASN A 235 13.61 17.09 0.13
CA ASN A 235 14.67 16.26 -0.45
C ASN A 235 15.55 17.03 -1.45
N PHE A 236 15.01 18.11 -2.04
CA PHE A 236 15.79 19.02 -2.87
C PHE A 236 16.35 20.13 -2.00
N LYS A 237 17.67 20.35 -2.06
CA LYS A 237 18.33 21.42 -1.28
C LYS A 237 17.55 22.73 -1.42
N PRO A 238 17.08 23.32 -0.32
CA PRO A 238 16.63 24.69 -0.32
C PRO A 238 17.76 25.60 -0.84
N ASN A 239 17.41 26.65 -1.57
CA ASN A 239 18.09 27.92 -1.32
C ASN A 239 17.91 28.20 0.20
N GLU A 240 18.97 28.59 0.93
CA GLU A 240 19.12 28.51 2.40
C GLU A 240 18.03 29.18 3.30
N SER A 241 16.84 29.53 2.80
CA SER A 241 15.76 30.20 3.55
C SER A 241 14.52 29.35 3.88
N LEU A 242 14.46 28.06 3.52
CA LEU A 242 13.26 27.24 3.79
C LEU A 242 13.19 26.59 5.17
N GLU A 243 14.21 26.73 6.03
CA GLU A 243 14.29 25.98 7.30
C GLU A 243 13.21 26.32 8.34
N ILE A 244 12.42 27.40 8.19
CA ILE A 244 11.49 27.82 9.26
C ILE A 244 10.02 27.97 8.80
N THR A 245 9.70 28.07 7.51
CA THR A 245 8.35 28.47 7.06
C THR A 245 7.32 27.33 6.98
N ILE A 246 7.71 26.06 7.09
CA ILE A 246 6.78 24.92 6.92
C ILE A 246 5.90 24.66 8.18
N LEU A 247 6.23 25.24 9.34
CA LEU A 247 5.55 24.88 10.59
C LEU A 247 4.26 25.65 10.92
N PHE A 248 3.90 26.77 10.29
CA PHE A 248 2.63 27.43 10.61
C PHE A 248 2.18 28.43 9.55
N GLN A 249 1.36 27.98 8.59
CA GLN A 249 0.53 28.86 7.76
C GLN A 249 -0.94 28.55 8.08
N PRO A 250 -1.57 29.22 9.05
CA PRO A 250 -2.99 29.03 9.32
C PRO A 250 -3.79 29.81 8.25
N SER A 251 -4.03 29.19 7.10
CA SER A 251 -5.01 29.73 6.14
C SER A 251 -6.39 29.15 6.44
N ALA A 252 -7.35 30.04 6.68
CA ALA A 252 -8.74 29.78 7.05
C ALA A 252 -9.54 29.06 5.93
N SER A 253 -9.24 27.78 5.72
CA SER A 253 -9.98 26.85 4.88
C SER A 253 -9.98 25.50 5.58
N GLN A 254 -11.17 24.89 5.74
CA GLN A 254 -11.42 23.71 6.59
C GLN A 254 -10.20 22.77 6.71
N PRO A 255 -9.62 22.59 7.91
CA PRO A 255 -8.46 21.75 8.08
C PRO A 255 -8.80 20.29 7.77
N CYS A 256 -7.86 19.55 7.18
CA CYS A 256 -7.89 18.10 7.20
C CYS A 256 -7.80 17.66 8.67
N ILE A 257 -8.93 17.38 9.30
CA ILE A 257 -8.99 16.89 10.67
C ILE A 257 -8.55 15.42 10.65
N TRP A 258 -7.39 15.14 11.24
CA TRP A 258 -6.98 13.78 11.58
C TRP A 258 -7.89 13.30 12.72
N SER A 259 -8.80 12.39 12.40
CA SER A 259 -9.55 11.64 13.41
C SER A 259 -8.83 10.30 13.58
N PHE A 260 -8.21 10.09 14.75
CA PHE A 260 -7.67 8.80 15.17
C PHE A 260 -8.80 7.87 15.61
#